data_AF-A0A1H8CL44-F1
#
_entry.id   AF-A0A1H8CL44-F1
#
_cell.length_a   1.000
_cell.length_b   1.000
_cell.length_c   1.000
_cell.angle_alpha   90.00
_cell.angle_beta   90.00
_cell.angle_gamma   90.00
#
_symmetry.space_group_name_H-M   'P 1'
#
loop_
_entity.id
_entity.type
_entity.pdbx_description
1 polymer ?
#
loop_
_entity_poly.entity_id
_entity_poly.type
_entity_poly.pdbx_seq_one_letter_code
_entity_poly.pdbx_strand_id
1 'polypeptide(L)'
;MRRLVQVTVPGLFLSLAACGGNVEPKIQLNNDPRMEYQITFRVDDPDVIFDRVEGQANYQVKNEACVPLTPVSGVKVAPSKTIALHARMVDNSTYQLVVFADALRDEDYFGLGVCHWELVAATLIGVKDRSSLSSGVMASNIYSGEPSVLRYPTAWLTAPARNFSEPGYGDAAALNGSASMFTIEARSKEMQK
;
A
#
# COMPACT_ATOMS: atom_id res chain seq x y z
N MET A 1 50.27 4.22 -62.10
CA MET A 1 49.03 4.56 -61.35
C MET A 1 48.49 3.29 -60.71
N ARG A 2 48.65 3.12 -59.39
CA ARG A 2 48.14 1.95 -58.63
C ARG A 2 46.75 2.31 -58.08
N ARG A 3 45.71 1.55 -58.41
CA ARG A 3 44.40 1.64 -57.74
C ARG A 3 44.33 0.57 -56.66
N LEU A 4 44.23 0.98 -55.40
CA LEU A 4 43.95 0.09 -54.27
C LEU A 4 42.47 -0.34 -54.32
N VAL A 5 42.25 -1.64 -54.17
CA VAL A 5 40.93 -2.27 -54.03
C VAL A 5 40.49 -2.14 -52.57
N GLN A 6 39.25 -1.72 -52.36
CA GLN A 6 38.64 -1.52 -51.04
C GLN A 6 38.53 -2.84 -50.28
N VAL A 7 38.98 -2.84 -49.03
CA VAL A 7 38.82 -3.93 -48.07
C VAL A 7 37.50 -3.73 -47.34
N THR A 8 36.57 -4.66 -47.51
CA THR A 8 35.28 -4.69 -46.80
C THR A 8 35.50 -5.30 -45.41
N VAL A 9 35.28 -4.51 -44.36
CA VAL A 9 35.34 -4.96 -42.96
C VAL A 9 33.98 -5.55 -42.58
N PRO A 10 33.86 -6.83 -42.18
CA PRO A 10 32.58 -7.42 -41.81
C PRO A 10 32.09 -6.90 -40.45
N GLY A 11 30.83 -6.50 -40.45
CA GLY A 11 29.92 -6.16 -39.36
C GLY A 11 30.36 -6.47 -37.92
N LEU A 12 30.48 -5.39 -37.15
CA LEU A 12 30.43 -5.37 -35.70
C LEU A 12 29.06 -5.92 -35.23
N PHE A 13 29.02 -7.16 -34.73
CA PHE A 13 27.87 -7.67 -33.98
C PHE A 13 27.80 -6.93 -32.65
N LEU A 14 26.94 -5.90 -32.58
CA LEU A 14 26.55 -5.27 -31.33
C LEU A 14 25.65 -6.24 -30.57
N SER A 15 26.25 -6.99 -29.65
CA SER A 15 25.56 -7.76 -28.63
C SER A 15 24.67 -6.81 -27.83
N LEU A 16 23.36 -6.85 -28.06
CA LEU A 16 22.39 -6.23 -27.17
C LEU A 16 22.52 -6.92 -25.81
N ALA A 17 23.22 -6.26 -24.89
CA ALA A 17 23.12 -6.58 -23.47
C ALA A 17 21.66 -6.32 -23.08
N ALA A 18 20.86 -7.38 -23.03
CA ALA A 18 19.56 -7.35 -22.40
C ALA A 18 19.81 -7.09 -20.90
N CYS A 19 19.74 -5.83 -20.50
CA CYS A 19 19.75 -5.45 -19.09
C CYS A 19 18.57 -6.15 -18.41
N GLY A 20 18.87 -7.10 -17.51
CA GLY A 20 17.92 -7.87 -16.72
C GLY A 20 17.23 -7.04 -15.64
N GLY A 21 16.61 -5.93 -16.01
CA GLY A 21 15.72 -5.17 -15.13
C GLY A 21 14.38 -5.90 -14.99
N ASN A 22 13.82 -5.86 -13.79
CA ASN A 22 12.40 -6.18 -13.61
C ASN A 22 11.58 -5.25 -14.52
N VAL A 23 10.67 -5.80 -15.32
CA VAL A 23 9.74 -4.99 -16.10
C VAL A 23 8.68 -4.47 -15.13
N GLU A 24 8.74 -3.19 -14.80
CA GLU A 24 7.71 -2.54 -13.99
C GLU A 24 6.45 -2.34 -14.87
N PRO A 25 5.30 -2.94 -14.52
CA PRO A 25 4.10 -2.79 -15.32
C PRO A 25 3.52 -1.37 -15.18
N LYS A 26 2.94 -0.84 -16.26
CA LYS A 26 2.18 0.41 -16.20
C LYS A 26 0.80 0.16 -15.60
N ILE A 27 0.70 0.17 -14.27
CA ILE A 27 -0.53 -0.14 -13.54
C ILE A 27 -1.62 0.93 -13.77
N GLN A 28 -2.78 0.52 -14.31
CA GLN A 28 -3.90 1.41 -14.60
C GLN A 28 -4.94 1.45 -13.45
N LEU A 29 -5.60 2.59 -13.29
CA LEU A 29 -6.76 2.70 -12.40
C LEU A 29 -8.01 2.15 -13.10
N ASN A 30 -8.94 1.62 -12.32
CA ASN A 30 -10.28 1.32 -12.79
C ASN A 30 -11.04 2.65 -12.97
N ASN A 31 -11.58 2.89 -14.17
CA ASN A 31 -12.31 4.12 -14.49
C ASN A 31 -13.71 4.17 -13.85
N ASP A 32 -14.24 3.03 -13.41
CA ASP A 32 -15.57 2.92 -12.82
C ASP A 32 -15.56 1.90 -11.66
N PRO A 33 -14.89 2.22 -10.54
CA PRO A 33 -14.84 1.33 -9.38
C PRO A 33 -16.21 1.24 -8.70
N ARG A 34 -16.58 0.04 -8.27
CA ARG A 34 -17.91 -0.31 -7.74
C ARG A 34 -17.87 -0.83 -6.31
N MET A 35 -16.73 -1.33 -5.83
CA MET A 35 -16.61 -1.94 -4.51
C MET A 35 -16.16 -0.90 -3.47
N GLU A 36 -17.06 0.02 -3.13
CA GLU A 36 -16.78 1.14 -2.22
C GLU A 36 -16.99 0.76 -0.75
N TYR A 37 -16.03 1.11 0.11
CA TYR A 37 -16.09 0.92 1.55
C TYR A 37 -15.77 2.21 2.27
N GLN A 38 -16.64 2.61 3.20
CA GLN A 38 -16.33 3.65 4.16
C GLN A 38 -15.76 3.01 5.43
N ILE A 39 -14.56 3.43 5.83
CA ILE A 39 -13.88 2.96 7.03
C ILE A 39 -13.90 4.09 8.04
N THR A 40 -14.38 3.82 9.25
CA THR A 40 -14.40 4.75 10.38
C THR A 40 -13.40 4.28 11.43
N PHE A 41 -12.46 5.16 11.78
CA PHE A 41 -11.49 4.96 12.85
C PHE A 41 -11.92 5.77 14.07
N ARG A 42 -11.89 5.16 15.25
CA ARG A 42 -12.19 5.81 16.53
C ARG A 42 -11.03 5.64 17.49
N VAL A 43 -10.55 6.76 18.02
CA VAL A 43 -9.55 6.80 19.09
C VAL A 43 -10.29 6.83 20.43
N ASP A 44 -9.91 5.95 21.36
CA ASP A 44 -10.58 5.84 22.67
C ASP A 44 -10.10 6.88 23.70
N ASP A 45 -8.93 7.47 23.46
CA ASP A 45 -8.33 8.50 24.30
C ASP A 45 -8.57 9.90 23.71
N PRO A 46 -9.34 10.77 24.40
CA PRO A 46 -9.67 12.11 23.91
C PRO A 46 -8.48 13.06 23.87
N ASP A 47 -7.38 12.76 24.57
CA ASP A 47 -6.17 13.58 24.56
C ASP A 47 -5.32 13.33 23.29
N VAL A 48 -5.62 12.24 22.56
CA VAL A 48 -4.97 11.89 21.29
C VAL A 48 -5.68 12.62 20.14
N ILE A 49 -5.27 13.87 19.91
CA ILE A 49 -5.71 14.70 18.79
C ILE A 49 -4.59 14.79 17.74
N PHE A 50 -4.90 14.43 16.49
CA PHE A 50 -4.00 14.59 15.35
C PHE A 50 -4.14 15.98 14.73
N ASP A 51 -3.01 16.59 14.36
CA ASP A 51 -2.98 17.88 13.66
C ASP A 51 -3.41 17.72 12.20
N ARG A 52 -3.11 16.55 11.62
CA ARG A 52 -3.54 16.14 10.29
C ARG A 52 -3.67 14.63 10.21
N VAL A 53 -4.51 14.20 9.28
CA VAL A 53 -4.68 12.79 8.93
C VAL A 53 -4.50 12.59 7.44
N GLU A 54 -3.92 11.45 7.09
CA GLU A 54 -3.77 10.96 5.72
C GLU A 54 -4.32 9.54 5.62
N GLY A 55 -4.63 9.11 4.41
CA GLY A 55 -5.07 7.75 4.14
C GLY A 55 -4.26 7.12 3.03
N GLN A 56 -4.16 5.80 3.04
CA GLN A 56 -3.64 5.05 1.91
C GLN A 56 -4.32 3.68 1.80
N ALA A 57 -4.39 3.16 0.59
CA ALA A 57 -4.79 1.78 0.32
C ALA A 57 -3.67 1.04 -0.41
N ASN A 58 -3.40 -0.17 0.03
CA ASN A 58 -2.38 -1.05 -0.53
C ASN A 58 -3.05 -2.16 -1.34
N TYR A 59 -2.56 -2.40 -2.55
CA TYR A 59 -3.06 -3.43 -3.45
C TYR A 59 -1.93 -4.32 -3.93
N GLN A 60 -2.26 -5.57 -4.27
CA GLN A 60 -1.32 -6.53 -4.84
C GLN A 60 -2.02 -7.38 -5.91
N VAL A 61 -1.25 -7.88 -6.87
CA VAL A 61 -1.72 -8.90 -7.80
C VAL A 61 -1.86 -10.23 -7.06
N LYS A 62 -3.07 -10.82 -7.08
CA LYS A 62 -3.37 -12.06 -6.34
C LYS A 62 -2.98 -13.34 -7.09
N ASN A 63 -2.89 -13.28 -8.42
CA ASN A 63 -2.57 -14.42 -9.28
C ASN A 63 -1.18 -14.28 -9.92
N GLU A 64 -0.15 -14.77 -9.24
CA GLU A 64 1.23 -14.69 -9.73
C GLU A 64 1.45 -15.37 -11.09
N ALA A 65 0.54 -16.24 -11.55
CA ALA A 65 0.61 -16.86 -12.87
C ALA A 65 0.80 -15.83 -14.02
N CYS A 66 0.21 -14.64 -13.91
CA CYS A 66 0.30 -13.57 -14.90
C CYS A 66 1.65 -12.81 -14.87
N VAL A 67 2.51 -13.04 -13.88
CA VAL A 67 3.75 -12.28 -13.66
C VAL A 67 4.96 -13.04 -14.25
N PRO A 68 5.88 -12.37 -14.96
CA PRO A 68 7.09 -12.99 -15.46
C PRO A 68 8.04 -13.37 -14.32
N LEU A 69 8.96 -14.30 -14.59
CA LEU A 69 10.05 -14.60 -13.67
C LEU A 69 11.05 -13.43 -13.65
N THR A 70 11.46 -13.01 -12.46
CA THR A 70 12.57 -12.08 -12.30
C THR A 70 13.85 -12.71 -12.87
N PRO A 71 14.58 -11.99 -13.75
CA PRO A 71 15.85 -12.47 -14.27
C PRO A 71 16.80 -12.89 -13.13
N VAL A 72 17.58 -13.94 -13.37
CA VAL A 72 18.54 -14.53 -12.41
C VAL A 72 17.89 -15.31 -11.25
N SER A 73 16.96 -14.71 -10.49
CA SER A 73 16.39 -15.38 -9.31
C SER A 73 15.37 -16.45 -9.68
N GLY A 74 14.68 -16.32 -10.82
CA GLY A 74 13.60 -17.22 -11.21
C GLY A 74 12.38 -17.14 -10.27
N VAL A 75 12.27 -16.10 -9.46
CA VAL A 75 11.14 -15.86 -8.55
C VAL A 75 10.14 -14.95 -9.24
N LYS A 76 8.85 -15.14 -8.99
CA LYS A 76 7.80 -14.19 -9.37
C LYS A 76 7.61 -13.18 -8.25
N VAL A 77 7.61 -11.89 -8.59
CA VAL A 77 7.36 -10.81 -7.63
C VAL A 77 6.03 -10.17 -7.99
N ALA A 78 4.98 -10.48 -7.23
CA ALA A 78 3.65 -9.92 -7.44
C ALA A 78 3.70 -8.38 -7.41
N PRO A 79 3.29 -7.68 -8.49
CA PRO A 79 3.19 -6.23 -8.49
C PRO A 79 2.32 -5.74 -7.33
N SER A 80 2.74 -4.65 -6.69
CA SER A 80 1.98 -3.98 -5.64
C SER A 80 1.87 -2.49 -5.94
N LYS A 81 0.85 -1.84 -5.38
CA LYS A 81 0.64 -0.40 -5.54
C LYS A 81 -0.04 0.18 -4.32
N THR A 82 0.45 1.35 -3.90
CA THR A 82 -0.18 2.17 -2.87
C THR A 82 -0.89 3.34 -3.52
N ILE A 83 -2.15 3.55 -3.17
CA ILE A 83 -2.95 4.71 -3.59
C ILE A 83 -3.16 5.59 -2.36
N ALA A 84 -2.79 6.87 -2.45
CA ALA A 84 -3.13 7.84 -1.42
C ALA A 84 -4.65 8.07 -1.41
N LEU A 85 -5.24 8.09 -0.21
CA LEU A 85 -6.65 8.35 0.02
C LEU A 85 -6.82 9.68 0.74
N HIS A 86 -7.94 10.34 0.49
CA HIS A 86 -8.34 11.45 1.34
C HIS A 86 -8.84 10.91 2.68
N ALA A 87 -8.25 11.40 3.77
CA ALA A 87 -8.73 11.15 5.12
C ALA A 87 -9.51 12.36 5.63
N ARG A 88 -10.68 12.09 6.19
CA ARG A 88 -11.55 13.13 6.75
C ARG A 88 -11.57 13.01 8.27
N MET A 89 -11.28 14.12 8.96
CA MET A 89 -11.56 14.27 10.38
C MET A 89 -13.05 14.58 10.55
N VAL A 90 -13.78 13.71 11.25
CA VAL A 90 -15.22 13.89 11.54
C VAL A 90 -15.37 14.73 12.80
N ASP A 91 -14.59 14.41 13.82
CA ASP A 91 -14.43 15.10 15.09
C ASP A 91 -13.03 14.78 15.66
N ASN A 92 -12.76 15.19 16.91
CA ASN A 92 -11.44 15.05 17.53
C ASN A 92 -10.97 13.61 17.69
N SER A 93 -11.87 12.62 17.75
CA SER A 93 -11.53 11.21 17.97
C SER A 93 -12.01 10.29 16.84
N THR A 94 -12.73 10.80 15.86
CA THR A 94 -13.32 10.02 14.77
C THR A 94 -12.81 10.47 13.41
N TYR A 95 -12.32 9.51 12.62
CA TYR A 95 -11.75 9.74 11.30
C TYR A 95 -12.35 8.78 10.27
N GLN A 96 -12.41 9.20 9.01
CA GLN A 96 -13.00 8.42 7.93
C GLN A 96 -12.10 8.33 6.70
N LEU A 97 -12.04 7.14 6.11
CA LEU A 97 -11.46 6.86 4.79
C LEU A 97 -12.54 6.28 3.88
N VAL A 98 -12.47 6.58 2.59
CA VAL A 98 -13.20 5.84 1.55
C VAL A 98 -12.19 5.09 0.70
N VAL A 99 -12.39 3.78 0.55
CA VAL A 99 -11.53 2.91 -0.28
C VAL A 99 -12.39 2.15 -1.29
N PHE A 100 -11.86 1.97 -2.49
CA PHE A 100 -12.46 1.12 -3.50
C PHE A 100 -11.63 -0.16 -3.62
N ALA A 101 -12.21 -1.32 -3.27
CA ALA A 101 -11.48 -2.58 -3.33
C ALA A 101 -11.05 -2.96 -4.76
N ASP A 102 -11.77 -2.45 -5.76
CA ASP A 102 -11.54 -2.62 -7.19
C ASP A 102 -10.96 -1.35 -7.86
N ALA A 103 -10.18 -0.55 -7.13
CA ALA A 103 -9.59 0.70 -7.63
C ALA A 103 -8.58 0.50 -8.77
N LEU A 104 -7.96 -0.68 -8.86
CA LEU A 104 -6.98 -1.01 -9.90
C LEU A 104 -7.61 -1.86 -10.98
N ARG A 105 -7.21 -1.61 -12.22
CA ARG A 105 -7.73 -2.31 -13.39
C ARG A 105 -7.06 -3.66 -13.55
N ASP A 106 -7.86 -4.71 -13.66
CA ASP A 106 -7.39 -6.01 -14.13
C ASP A 106 -7.01 -5.92 -15.61
N GLU A 107 -5.78 -6.33 -15.94
CA GLU A 107 -5.24 -6.24 -17.29
C GLU A 107 -4.10 -7.24 -17.50
N ASP A 108 -3.85 -7.61 -18.75
CA ASP A 108 -2.67 -8.38 -19.13
C ASP A 108 -1.46 -7.46 -19.30
N TYR A 109 -0.79 -7.16 -18.18
CA TYR A 109 0.35 -6.24 -18.14
C TYR A 109 1.63 -6.81 -18.76
N PHE A 110 1.73 -8.14 -18.91
CA PHE A 110 2.97 -8.84 -19.26
C PHE A 110 2.86 -9.75 -20.48
N GLY A 111 1.68 -9.89 -21.08
CA GLY A 111 1.39 -10.82 -22.16
C GLY A 111 1.26 -12.28 -21.70
N LEU A 112 0.99 -12.51 -20.40
CA LEU A 112 0.94 -13.84 -19.77
C LEU A 112 -0.46 -14.17 -19.24
N GLY A 113 -1.47 -13.40 -19.64
CA GLY A 113 -2.83 -13.46 -19.12
C GLY A 113 -3.13 -12.34 -18.13
N VAL A 114 -4.41 -12.20 -17.78
CA VAL A 114 -4.90 -11.09 -16.96
C VAL A 114 -4.36 -11.19 -15.52
N CYS A 115 -3.73 -10.12 -15.05
CA CYS A 115 -3.45 -9.95 -13.62
C CYS A 115 -4.67 -9.39 -12.92
N HIS A 116 -5.07 -10.06 -11.84
CA HIS A 116 -6.17 -9.69 -10.98
C HIS A 116 -5.64 -9.01 -9.72
N TRP A 117 -6.11 -7.79 -9.48
CA TRP A 117 -5.76 -7.04 -8.28
C TRP A 117 -6.66 -7.40 -7.11
N GLU A 118 -6.12 -7.22 -5.91
CA GLU A 118 -6.90 -7.22 -4.67
C GLU A 118 -6.43 -6.10 -3.74
N LEU A 119 -7.37 -5.57 -2.95
CA LEU A 119 -7.05 -4.75 -1.80
C LEU A 119 -6.39 -5.63 -0.73
N VAL A 120 -5.27 -5.16 -0.17
CA VAL A 120 -4.53 -5.80 0.91
C VAL A 120 -4.92 -5.17 2.25
N ALA A 121 -4.87 -3.83 2.32
CA ALA A 121 -5.20 -3.08 3.52
C ALA A 121 -5.51 -1.61 3.19
N ALA A 122 -6.22 -0.95 4.10
CA ALA A 122 -6.32 0.50 4.16
C ALA A 122 -5.68 1.00 5.46
N THR A 123 -4.98 2.13 5.43
CA THR A 123 -4.26 2.68 6.58
C THR A 123 -4.63 4.12 6.79
N LEU A 124 -5.02 4.46 8.03
CA LEU A 124 -5.06 5.83 8.52
C LEU A 124 -3.66 6.20 9.05
N ILE A 125 -3.14 7.34 8.63
CA ILE A 125 -1.90 7.90 9.17
C ILE A 125 -2.27 9.14 9.96
N GLY A 126 -2.10 9.06 11.29
CA GLY A 126 -2.30 10.19 12.20
C GLY A 126 -0.98 10.90 12.44
N VAL A 127 -0.96 12.22 12.30
CA VAL A 127 0.25 13.02 12.53
C VAL A 127 -0.01 13.99 13.67
N LYS A 128 0.93 14.03 14.61
CA LYS A 128 0.97 14.95 15.74
C LYS A 128 2.36 15.53 15.87
N ASP A 129 2.47 16.86 15.82
CA ASP A 129 3.69 17.64 15.71
C ASP A 129 4.55 17.17 14.53
N ARG A 130 5.60 16.40 14.80
CA ARG A 130 6.50 15.78 13.80
C ARG A 130 6.51 14.26 13.87
N SER A 131 5.66 13.68 14.71
CA SER A 131 5.49 12.25 14.87
C SER A 131 4.31 11.76 14.05
N SER A 132 4.40 10.54 13.53
CA SER A 132 3.29 9.87 12.86
C SER A 132 3.03 8.52 13.51
N LEU A 133 1.79 8.06 13.41
CA LEU A 133 1.39 6.68 13.66
C LEU A 133 0.55 6.17 12.51
N SER A 134 0.53 4.86 12.33
CA SER A 134 -0.23 4.18 11.29
C SER A 134 -1.20 3.18 11.91
N SER A 135 -2.46 3.27 11.50
CA SER A 135 -3.53 2.37 11.89
C SER A 135 -4.07 1.67 10.65
N GLY A 136 -3.59 0.44 10.43
CA GLY A 136 -3.96 -0.38 9.29
C GLY A 136 -5.14 -1.29 9.59
N VAL A 137 -6.05 -1.43 8.64
CA VAL A 137 -7.12 -2.43 8.65
C VAL A 137 -6.95 -3.34 7.44
N MET A 138 -6.88 -4.65 7.70
CA MET A 138 -6.71 -5.68 6.68
C MET A 138 -7.96 -5.81 5.81
N ALA A 139 -7.80 -6.18 4.55
CA ALA A 139 -8.91 -6.36 3.62
C ALA A 139 -9.97 -7.35 4.13
N SER A 140 -9.56 -8.41 4.83
CA SER A 140 -10.49 -9.35 5.48
C SER A 140 -11.46 -8.66 6.43
N ASN A 141 -10.97 -7.76 7.30
CA ASN A 141 -11.80 -6.97 8.19
C ASN A 141 -12.64 -5.93 7.43
N ILE A 142 -12.08 -5.33 6.36
CA ILE A 142 -12.82 -4.38 5.52
C ILE A 142 -14.04 -5.06 4.88
N TYR A 143 -13.86 -6.26 4.31
CA TYR A 143 -14.93 -7.01 3.66
C TYR A 143 -15.96 -7.55 4.65
N SER A 144 -15.53 -8.05 5.81
CA SER A 144 -16.46 -8.61 6.80
C SER A 144 -17.20 -7.56 7.62
N GLY A 145 -16.68 -6.33 7.71
CA GLY A 145 -17.18 -5.31 8.63
C GLY A 145 -16.78 -5.56 10.09
N GLU A 146 -16.01 -6.62 10.37
CA GLU A 146 -15.54 -6.91 11.71
C GLU A 146 -14.55 -5.84 12.19
N PRO A 147 -14.64 -5.41 13.46
CA PRO A 147 -13.75 -4.41 13.99
C PRO A 147 -12.30 -4.89 14.00
N SER A 148 -11.39 -4.00 13.64
CA SER A 148 -9.96 -4.16 13.90
C SER A 148 -9.54 -3.17 14.98
N VAL A 149 -8.84 -3.64 16.02
CA VAL A 149 -8.39 -2.79 17.12
C VAL A 149 -6.88 -2.86 17.19
N LEU A 150 -6.24 -1.70 17.05
CA LEU A 150 -4.80 -1.55 17.23
C LEU A 150 -4.50 -0.72 18.48
N ARG A 151 -3.43 -1.09 19.18
CA ARG A 151 -2.99 -0.47 20.43
C ARG A 151 -1.71 0.32 20.21
N TYR A 152 -1.56 1.39 20.97
CA TYR A 152 -0.42 2.29 20.91
C TYR A 152 0.01 2.69 22.32
N PRO A 153 1.32 2.83 22.60
CA PRO A 153 1.78 3.32 23.88
C PRO A 153 1.49 4.83 24.00
N THR A 154 0.86 5.28 25.09
CA THR A 154 0.58 6.72 25.30
C THR A 154 1.85 7.57 25.32
N ALA A 155 2.99 6.97 25.68
CA ALA A 155 4.32 7.60 25.60
C ALA A 155 4.67 8.12 24.19
N TRP A 156 4.04 7.62 23.12
CA TRP A 156 4.18 8.14 21.77
C TRP A 156 3.83 9.64 21.67
N LEU A 157 2.86 10.12 22.45
CA LEU A 157 2.42 11.53 22.42
C LEU A 157 3.53 12.52 22.82
N THR A 158 4.48 12.08 23.64
CA THR A 158 5.56 12.91 24.17
C THR A 158 6.95 12.49 23.67
N ALA A 159 7.04 11.37 22.97
CA ALA A 159 8.31 10.85 22.48
C ALA A 159 8.91 11.79 21.41
N PRO A 160 10.25 11.90 21.33
CA PRO A 160 10.89 12.60 20.23
C PRO A 160 10.43 12.06 18.87
N ALA A 161 10.23 12.95 17.92
CA ALA A 161 9.86 12.58 16.56
C ALA A 161 10.89 11.62 15.95
N ARG A 162 10.38 10.58 15.29
CA ARG A 162 11.16 9.53 14.63
C ARG A 162 10.90 9.59 13.12
N ASN A 163 11.86 9.09 12.34
CA ASN A 163 11.75 9.02 10.87
C ASN A 163 10.88 7.84 10.38
N PHE A 164 10.07 7.26 11.26
CA PHE A 164 9.12 6.21 10.93
C PHE A 164 7.80 6.45 11.67
N SER A 165 6.72 5.95 11.07
CA SER A 165 5.40 5.97 11.65
C SER A 165 5.27 4.86 12.70
N GLU A 166 4.81 5.19 13.91
CA GLU A 166 4.55 4.20 14.95
C GLU A 166 3.49 3.21 14.47
N PRO A 167 3.80 1.91 14.36
CA PRO A 167 2.82 0.92 13.97
C PRO A 167 1.86 0.66 15.13
N GLY A 168 0.63 0.28 14.80
CA GLY A 168 -0.31 -0.24 15.79
C GLY A 168 -0.08 -1.72 16.07
N TYR A 169 -0.35 -2.15 17.31
CA TYR A 169 -0.15 -3.52 17.74
C TYR A 169 -1.51 -4.20 18.02
N GLY A 170 -1.75 -5.33 17.35
CA GLY A 170 -2.97 -6.12 17.55
C GLY A 170 -3.00 -6.88 18.89
N ASP A 171 -1.83 -7.15 19.47
CA ASP A 171 -1.65 -7.81 20.76
C ASP A 171 -0.99 -6.86 21.76
N ALA A 172 -1.58 -6.71 22.95
CA ALA A 172 -1.03 -5.90 24.03
C ALA A 172 0.32 -6.44 24.54
N ALA A 173 0.58 -7.75 24.43
CA ALA A 173 1.84 -8.35 24.84
C ALA A 173 3.03 -7.80 24.03
N ALA A 174 2.81 -7.38 22.78
CA ALA A 174 3.85 -6.80 21.94
C ALA A 174 4.36 -5.44 22.45
N LEU A 175 3.61 -4.79 23.34
CA LEU A 175 3.97 -3.50 23.94
C LEU A 175 4.82 -3.63 25.22
N ASN A 176 5.33 -4.83 25.53
CA ASN A 176 6.32 -5.10 26.59
C ASN A 176 6.03 -4.41 27.93
N GLY A 177 4.76 -4.40 28.36
CA GLY A 177 4.35 -3.85 29.66
C GLY A 177 4.21 -2.32 29.71
N SER A 178 3.97 -1.65 28.58
CA SER A 178 3.61 -0.23 28.58
C SER A 178 2.43 0.02 29.53
N ALA A 179 2.64 0.85 30.55
CA ALA A 179 1.69 1.05 31.64
C ALA A 179 0.43 1.82 31.23
N SER A 180 0.50 2.58 30.14
CA SER A 180 -0.63 3.32 29.56
C SER A 180 -0.64 3.18 28.05
N MET A 181 -1.83 2.93 27.52
CA MET A 181 -2.07 2.70 26.09
C MET A 181 -3.39 3.34 25.71
N PHE A 182 -3.49 3.74 24.44
CA PHE A 182 -4.74 4.06 23.78
C PHE A 182 -4.96 3.10 22.61
N THR A 183 -6.19 3.03 22.12
CA THR A 183 -6.58 2.19 21.01
C THR A 183 -7.16 3.00 19.87
N ILE A 184 -7.02 2.45 18.67
CA ILE A 184 -7.73 2.90 17.49
C ILE A 184 -8.53 1.70 16.97
N GLU A 185 -9.86 1.80 17.05
CA GLU A 185 -10.78 0.84 16.45
C GLU A 185 -11.14 1.29 15.04
N ALA A 186 -10.96 0.43 14.05
CA ALA A 186 -11.43 0.60 12.69
C ALA A 186 -12.65 -0.30 12.42
N ARG A 187 -13.70 0.26 11.83
CA ARG A 187 -14.85 -0.49 11.29
C ARG A 187 -15.16 -0.05 9.87
N SER A 188 -15.43 -0.98 8.99
CA SER A 188 -15.85 -0.71 7.62
C SER A 188 -17.35 -0.92 7.44
N LYS A 189 -17.88 -0.26 6.42
CA LYS A 189 -19.21 -0.50 5.87
C LYS A 189 -19.12 -0.43 4.35
N GLU A 190 -19.62 -1.46 3.67
CA GLU A 190 -19.80 -1.44 2.22
C GLU A 190 -20.87 -0.40 1.85
N MET A 191 -20.58 0.42 0.85
CA MET A 191 -21.46 1.47 0.37
C MET A 191 -22.19 0.97 -0.87
N GLN A 192 -23.50 0.79 -0.77
CA GLN A 192 -24.33 0.45 -1.93
C GLN A 192 -24.47 1.67 -2.83
N LYS A 193 -24.10 1.53 -4.10
CA LYS A 193 -24.36 2.53 -5.16
C LYS A 193 -25.81 2.46 -5.63
#